data_AF-A0AAE0MYZ5-F1
#
_entry.id   AF-A0AAE0MYZ5-F1
#
_cell.length_a   1.000
_cell.length_b   1.000
_cell.length_c   1.000
_cell.angle_alpha   90.00
_cell.angle_beta   90.00
_cell.angle_gamma   90.00
#
_symmetry.space_group_name_H-M   'P 1'
#
loop_
_entity.id
_entity.type
_entity.pdbx_description
1 polymer ?
#
loop_
_entity_poly.entity_id
_entity_poly.type
_entity_poly.pdbx_seq_one_letter_code
_entity_poly.pdbx_strand_id
1 'polypeptide(L)'
;MHETVRHNVGSCTQEFHEAAFPQIAHADQERAARLVVKVAFMIDYASKDGFSVQDDANFPVKWQPVQTFVDFIESTFPHDASSPVPPRAFTGDRGLKAWKLKARYATGIVPTNDLVQHLLYDRRTRTLSVFHQTAWLKAQIRHSAGQSLAAPAQTGIQSGTLPAQLLVETLLSIYYALFPLSVDKRSLKLARSLVHHPAAGARFDPNLLVDDGLVRDLPDDADDFQFVYWAERLCRLQVVVANPRPPTGSCPGSRDTRPSATR
;
A
#
# COMPACT_ATOMS: atom_id res chain seq x y z
N MET A 1 21.49 2.19 -15.36
CA MET A 1 20.22 2.87 -15.01
C MET A 1 19.87 2.72 -13.53
N HIS A 2 19.76 1.51 -12.98
CA HIS A 2 19.63 1.34 -11.52
C HIS A 2 20.80 1.96 -10.75
N GLU A 3 22.03 1.81 -11.28
CA GLU A 3 23.23 2.50 -10.79
C GLU A 3 23.13 4.02 -10.89
N THR A 4 22.44 4.56 -11.90
CA THR A 4 22.34 6.00 -12.13
C THR A 4 21.57 6.69 -11.01
N VAL A 5 20.50 6.06 -10.50
CA VAL A 5 19.79 6.57 -9.31
C VAL A 5 20.67 6.45 -8.07
N ARG A 6 21.36 5.30 -7.89
CA ARG A 6 22.25 5.06 -6.74
C ARG A 6 23.40 6.05 -6.59
N HIS A 7 23.97 6.53 -7.70
CA HIS A 7 25.09 7.48 -7.67
C HIS A 7 24.65 8.94 -7.48
N ASN A 8 23.36 9.25 -7.68
CA ASN A 8 22.82 10.61 -7.66
C ASN A 8 21.74 10.79 -6.58
N VAL A 9 21.79 9.97 -5.52
CA VAL A 9 20.78 9.95 -4.45
C VAL A 9 20.67 11.29 -3.72
N GLY A 10 21.79 12.01 -3.59
CA GLY A 10 21.85 13.34 -2.98
C GLY A 10 21.63 14.50 -3.97
N SER A 11 21.46 14.21 -5.26
CA SER A 11 21.22 15.23 -6.27
C SER A 11 19.74 15.63 -6.29
N CYS A 12 19.45 16.88 -6.59
CA CYS A 12 18.07 17.32 -6.80
C CYS A 12 17.52 16.73 -8.12
N THR A 13 16.19 16.70 -8.28
CA THR A 13 15.53 16.15 -9.49
C THR A 13 16.10 16.73 -10.79
N GLN A 14 16.38 18.03 -10.81
CA GLN A 14 16.95 18.69 -11.99
C GLN A 14 18.37 18.18 -12.29
N GLU A 15 19.25 18.13 -11.29
CA GLU A 15 20.60 17.56 -11.43
C GLU A 15 20.55 16.09 -11.84
N PHE A 16 19.60 15.32 -11.31
CA PHE A 16 19.38 13.92 -11.70
C PHE A 16 18.98 13.81 -13.18
N HIS A 17 18.06 14.65 -13.66
CA HIS A 17 17.65 14.65 -15.07
C HIS A 17 18.83 14.94 -15.99
N GLU A 18 19.62 15.96 -15.67
CA GLU A 18 20.78 16.39 -16.44
C GLU A 18 21.91 15.33 -16.43
N ALA A 19 22.18 14.73 -15.27
CA ALA A 19 23.22 13.71 -15.12
C ALA A 19 22.83 12.35 -15.71
N ALA A 20 21.57 11.94 -15.58
CA ALA A 20 21.09 10.64 -16.06
C ALA A 20 20.78 10.63 -17.55
N PHE A 21 20.36 11.78 -18.11
CA PHE A 21 19.88 11.89 -19.50
C PHE A 21 20.45 13.13 -20.22
N PRO A 22 21.78 13.31 -20.29
CA PRO A 22 22.41 14.55 -20.77
C PRO A 22 22.16 14.86 -22.25
N GLN A 23 21.73 13.87 -23.05
CA GLN A 23 21.61 13.97 -24.51
C GLN A 23 20.15 14.00 -25.01
N ILE A 24 19.17 14.10 -24.11
CA ILE A 24 17.75 14.00 -24.45
C ILE A 24 17.07 15.34 -24.17
N ALA A 25 16.09 15.74 -24.99
CA ALA A 25 15.31 16.96 -24.76
C ALA A 25 14.65 16.95 -23.38
N HIS A 26 14.57 18.12 -22.73
CA HIS A 26 14.11 18.24 -21.33
C HIS A 26 12.74 17.57 -21.06
N ALA A 27 11.79 17.66 -22.00
CA ALA A 27 10.48 16.99 -21.87
C ALA A 27 10.59 15.45 -21.85
N ASP A 28 11.56 14.89 -22.56
CA ASP A 28 11.83 13.46 -22.59
C ASP A 28 12.68 13.01 -21.39
N GLN A 29 13.49 13.90 -20.79
CA GLN A 29 14.23 13.62 -19.56
C GLN A 29 13.29 13.35 -18.37
N GLU A 30 12.25 14.17 -18.19
CA GLU A 30 11.26 13.96 -17.13
C GLU A 30 10.51 12.63 -17.32
N ARG A 31 10.12 12.32 -18.56
CA ARG A 31 9.47 11.06 -18.90
C ARG A 31 10.37 9.86 -18.65
N ALA A 32 11.65 9.96 -19.00
CA ALA A 32 12.65 8.92 -18.79
C ALA A 32 12.93 8.70 -17.28
N ALA A 33 13.12 9.78 -16.52
CA ALA A 33 13.29 9.73 -15.07
C ALA A 33 12.08 9.10 -14.38
N ARG A 34 10.87 9.48 -14.77
CA ARG A 34 9.63 8.87 -14.29
C ARG A 34 9.59 7.38 -14.55
N LEU A 35 9.93 6.97 -15.77
CA LEU A 35 9.95 5.56 -16.13
C LEU A 35 10.99 4.79 -15.31
N VAL A 36 12.18 5.37 -15.10
CA VAL A 36 13.23 4.75 -14.29
C VAL A 36 12.77 4.57 -12.84
N VAL A 37 12.24 5.62 -12.20
CA VAL A 37 11.75 5.52 -10.81
C VAL A 37 10.61 4.51 -10.72
N LYS A 38 9.68 4.53 -11.68
CA LYS A 38 8.55 3.59 -11.73
C LYS A 38 9.00 2.13 -11.89
N VAL A 39 10.00 1.86 -12.74
CA VAL A 39 10.48 0.49 -12.95
C VAL A 39 11.37 0.02 -11.79
N ALA A 40 12.22 0.90 -11.24
CA ALA A 40 13.16 0.55 -10.19
C ALA A 40 12.48 0.40 -8.83
N PHE A 41 11.58 1.33 -8.48
CA PHE A 41 11.00 1.44 -7.14
C PHE A 41 9.48 1.22 -7.09
N MET A 42 8.83 1.00 -8.24
CA MET A 42 7.38 0.85 -8.33
C MET A 42 6.62 2.07 -7.78
N ILE A 43 7.15 3.27 -8.02
CA ILE A 43 6.56 4.55 -7.59
C ILE A 43 6.24 5.40 -8.82
N ASP A 44 5.00 5.88 -8.92
CA ASP A 44 4.60 6.78 -10.01
C ASP A 44 4.42 8.23 -9.51
N TYR A 45 5.52 8.98 -9.48
CA TYR A 45 5.56 10.34 -8.90
C TYR A 45 4.90 11.44 -9.75
N ALA A 46 4.33 11.12 -10.92
CA ALA A 46 3.63 12.10 -11.75
C ALA A 46 2.15 11.71 -11.95
N SER A 47 1.57 11.01 -10.98
CA SER A 47 0.14 10.69 -10.96
C SER A 47 -0.68 11.97 -10.73
N LYS A 48 -1.10 12.61 -11.83
CA LYS A 48 -2.05 13.73 -11.84
C LYS A 48 -3.36 13.37 -11.12
N ASP A 49 -3.78 14.25 -10.22
CA ASP A 49 -5.15 14.72 -9.95
C ASP A 49 -6.28 13.83 -10.51
N GLY A 50 -6.54 12.72 -9.83
CA GLY A 50 -7.66 11.83 -10.16
C GLY A 50 -8.25 11.12 -8.93
N PHE A 51 -7.46 11.00 -7.88
CA PHE A 51 -7.95 10.58 -6.58
C PHE A 51 -8.21 11.83 -5.73
N SER A 52 -9.48 12.18 -5.59
CA SER A 52 -9.92 12.98 -4.46
C SER A 52 -9.86 12.10 -3.20
N VAL A 53 -8.68 11.69 -2.76
CA VAL A 53 -8.55 11.06 -1.44
C VAL A 53 -8.65 12.20 -0.44
N GLN A 54 -9.88 12.58 -0.11
CA GLN A 54 -10.16 13.70 0.81
C GLN A 54 -9.51 13.54 2.19
N ASP A 55 -8.97 12.35 2.50
CA ASP A 55 -8.47 12.01 3.83
C ASP A 55 -6.95 11.73 3.90
N ASP A 56 -6.21 11.58 2.79
CA ASP A 56 -4.76 11.31 2.85
C ASP A 56 -3.97 12.56 2.47
N ALA A 57 -3.47 13.27 3.49
CA ALA A 57 -2.80 14.57 3.33
C ALA A 57 -1.53 14.49 2.46
N ASN A 58 -0.96 13.29 2.31
CA ASN A 58 0.27 13.08 1.55
C ASN A 58 0.01 12.71 0.08
N PHE A 59 -1.25 12.69 -0.38
CA PHE A 59 -1.60 12.34 -1.75
C PHE A 59 -2.31 13.50 -2.48
N PRO A 60 -2.02 13.77 -3.78
CA PRO A 60 -1.08 13.08 -4.67
C PRO A 60 0.37 13.43 -4.39
N VAL A 61 1.25 12.47 -4.70
CA VAL A 61 2.69 12.61 -4.48
C VAL A 61 3.37 13.12 -5.76
N LYS A 62 4.19 14.17 -5.62
CA LYS A 62 4.99 14.74 -6.72
C LYS A 62 6.43 14.99 -6.29
N TRP A 63 7.39 14.46 -7.06
CA TRP A 63 8.82 14.75 -6.85
C TRP A 63 9.13 16.15 -7.36
N GLN A 64 9.51 17.06 -6.45
CA GLN A 64 9.72 18.47 -6.79
C GLN A 64 11.12 18.71 -7.37
N PRO A 65 11.31 19.74 -8.23
CA PRO A 65 12.58 20.00 -8.90
C PRO A 65 13.78 20.14 -7.95
N VAL A 66 13.57 20.78 -6.80
CA VAL A 66 14.61 21.09 -5.79
C VAL A 66 14.75 20.01 -4.72
N GLN A 67 13.93 18.96 -4.77
CA GLN A 67 13.88 17.91 -3.76
C GLN A 67 14.84 16.79 -4.15
N THR A 68 15.65 16.29 -3.21
CA THR A 68 16.46 15.09 -3.46
C THR A 68 15.57 13.85 -3.55
N PHE A 69 16.07 12.76 -4.12
CA PHE A 69 15.28 11.53 -4.16
C PHE A 69 15.04 10.94 -2.76
N VAL A 70 15.97 11.14 -1.81
CA VAL A 70 15.76 10.73 -0.41
C VAL A 70 14.63 11.51 0.23
N ASP A 71 14.67 12.85 0.15
CA ASP A 71 13.63 13.72 0.70
C ASP A 71 12.25 13.40 0.08
N PHE A 72 12.25 13.04 -1.20
CA PHE A 72 11.07 12.58 -1.89
C PHE A 72 10.52 11.30 -1.28
N ILE A 73 11.34 10.27 -1.09
CA ILE A 73 10.89 9.02 -0.47
C ILE A 73 10.41 9.24 0.96
N GLU A 74 11.11 10.04 1.76
CA GLU A 74 10.74 10.32 3.15
C GLU A 74 9.43 11.12 3.28
N SER A 75 9.19 12.08 2.39
CA SER A 75 7.91 12.81 2.35
C SER A 75 6.75 11.99 1.75
N THR A 76 7.06 11.09 0.82
CA THR A 76 6.09 10.19 0.17
C THR A 76 5.57 9.12 1.13
N PHE A 77 6.48 8.56 1.91
CA PHE A 77 6.18 7.52 2.90
C PHE A 77 6.50 8.08 4.30
N PRO A 78 5.62 8.96 4.84
CA PRO A 78 5.80 9.44 6.19
C PRO A 78 5.81 8.22 7.12
N HIS A 79 6.79 8.18 8.02
CA HIS A 79 6.84 7.18 9.08
C HIS A 79 6.80 7.89 10.41
N ASP A 80 5.93 7.43 11.30
CA ASP A 80 5.86 7.92 12.66
C ASP A 80 6.39 6.84 13.61
N ALA A 81 7.68 6.91 13.90
CA ALA A 81 8.30 6.03 14.88
C ALA A 81 7.82 6.30 16.32
N SER A 82 7.10 7.41 16.58
CA SER A 82 6.57 7.75 17.90
C SER A 82 5.21 7.10 18.20
N SER A 83 4.48 6.66 17.17
CA SER A 83 3.19 5.96 17.29
C SER A 83 3.16 4.65 16.50
N PRO A 84 4.07 3.72 16.82
CA PRO A 84 4.20 2.49 16.06
C PRO A 84 3.11 1.47 16.44
N VAL A 85 2.62 0.68 15.47
CA VAL A 85 1.49 -0.26 15.69
C VAL A 85 1.91 -1.70 15.43
N PRO A 86 1.77 -2.63 16.39
CA PRO A 86 2.20 -4.00 16.19
C PRO A 86 1.24 -4.76 15.24
N PRO A 87 1.74 -5.70 14.42
CA PRO A 87 0.90 -6.41 13.45
C PRO A 87 -0.33 -7.09 14.04
N ARG A 88 -0.21 -7.60 15.28
CA ARG A 88 -1.29 -8.25 16.01
C ARG A 88 -2.57 -7.40 16.09
N ALA A 89 -2.44 -6.06 16.09
CA ALA A 89 -3.56 -5.12 16.13
C ALA A 89 -4.54 -5.29 14.94
N PHE A 90 -4.05 -5.80 13.81
CA PHE A 90 -4.84 -5.99 12.58
C PHE A 90 -5.22 -7.45 12.33
N THR A 91 -4.82 -8.38 13.22
CA THR A 91 -5.03 -9.82 13.04
C THR A 91 -6.24 -10.35 13.84
N GLY A 92 -6.50 -11.66 13.71
CA GLY A 92 -7.57 -12.35 14.44
C GLY A 92 -8.97 -12.19 13.85
N ASP A 93 -9.98 -12.66 14.61
CA ASP A 93 -11.37 -12.74 14.12
C ASP A 93 -12.03 -11.39 13.90
N ARG A 94 -11.59 -10.35 14.61
CA ARG A 94 -12.02 -8.96 14.41
C ARG A 94 -11.02 -8.13 13.61
N GLY A 95 -9.89 -8.70 13.22
CA GLY A 95 -8.86 -8.05 12.42
C GLY A 95 -9.32 -7.63 11.03
N LEU A 96 -8.58 -6.69 10.45
CA LEU A 96 -8.73 -6.25 9.07
C LEU A 96 -8.54 -7.47 8.15
N LYS A 97 -9.47 -7.68 7.21
CA LYS A 97 -9.34 -8.70 6.15
C LYS A 97 -9.99 -8.19 4.88
N ALA A 98 -9.36 -8.39 3.72
CA ALA A 98 -9.89 -7.90 2.44
C ALA A 98 -11.30 -8.44 2.15
N TRP A 99 -11.58 -9.69 2.52
CA TRP A 99 -12.92 -10.27 2.33
C TRP A 99 -13.98 -9.60 3.21
N LYS A 100 -13.64 -9.09 4.40
CA LYS A 100 -14.59 -8.36 5.24
C LYS A 100 -14.93 -7.02 4.60
N LEU A 101 -13.93 -6.30 4.09
CA LEU A 101 -14.13 -5.06 3.35
C LEU A 101 -15.05 -5.29 2.13
N LYS A 102 -14.72 -6.31 1.31
CA LYS A 102 -15.53 -6.64 0.13
C LYS A 102 -16.95 -7.08 0.48
N ALA A 103 -17.12 -7.98 1.44
CA ALA A 103 -18.41 -8.59 1.74
C ALA A 103 -19.32 -7.72 2.61
N ARG A 104 -18.77 -6.97 3.57
CA ARG A 104 -19.57 -6.20 4.55
C ARG A 104 -19.72 -4.72 4.19
N TYR A 105 -18.78 -4.19 3.39
CA TYR A 105 -18.73 -2.75 3.08
C TYR A 105 -18.82 -2.46 1.58
N ALA A 106 -19.01 -3.51 0.75
CA ALA A 106 -19.01 -3.43 -0.70
C ALA A 106 -17.76 -2.72 -1.25
N THR A 107 -16.62 -2.87 -0.56
CA THR A 107 -15.35 -2.28 -0.98
C THR A 107 -14.78 -3.05 -2.16
N GLY A 108 -14.54 -2.39 -3.28
CA GLY A 108 -13.77 -2.92 -4.39
C GLY A 108 -12.30 -3.08 -3.97
N ILE A 109 -11.72 -4.25 -4.20
CA ILE A 109 -10.29 -4.49 -3.96
C ILE A 109 -9.62 -4.46 -5.33
N VAL A 110 -8.80 -3.44 -5.59
CA VAL A 110 -8.20 -3.21 -6.91
C VAL A 110 -6.67 -3.32 -6.84
N PRO A 111 -6.02 -3.92 -7.85
CA PRO A 111 -4.57 -4.01 -7.88
C PRO A 111 -3.96 -2.64 -8.22
N THR A 112 -2.81 -2.31 -7.63
CA THR A 112 -1.98 -1.19 -8.08
C THR A 112 -0.51 -1.60 -8.23
N ASN A 113 0.15 -1.05 -9.25
CA ASN A 113 1.59 -1.15 -9.46
C ASN A 113 2.36 -0.01 -8.79
N ASP A 114 1.65 0.96 -8.23
CA ASP A 114 2.22 2.11 -7.55
C ASP A 114 2.19 1.87 -6.04
N LEU A 115 3.36 1.72 -5.43
CA LEU A 115 3.51 1.43 -4.01
C LEU A 115 2.91 2.53 -3.15
N VAL A 116 2.96 3.79 -3.62
CA VAL A 116 2.37 4.95 -2.94
C VAL A 116 0.86 4.79 -2.75
N GLN A 117 0.19 4.05 -3.64
CA GLN A 117 -1.25 3.80 -3.58
C GLN A 117 -1.60 2.58 -2.71
N HIS A 118 -0.63 1.88 -2.14
CA HIS A 118 -0.89 0.74 -1.28
C HIS A 118 -1.74 1.15 -0.06
N LEU A 119 -2.83 0.42 0.18
CA LEU A 119 -3.81 0.69 1.25
C LEU A 119 -4.57 2.01 1.11
N LEU A 120 -4.49 2.67 -0.04
CA LEU A 120 -5.24 3.88 -0.30
C LEU A 120 -6.72 3.53 -0.48
N TYR A 121 -7.57 4.03 0.41
CA TYR A 121 -9.02 3.82 0.38
C TYR A 121 -9.75 5.06 -0.12
N ASP A 122 -10.31 4.97 -1.33
CA ASP A 122 -11.19 6.01 -1.88
C ASP A 122 -12.62 5.77 -1.38
N ARG A 123 -13.08 6.64 -0.47
CA ARG A 123 -14.44 6.59 0.09
C ARG A 123 -15.53 6.84 -0.96
N ARG A 124 -15.24 7.64 -2.00
CA ARG A 124 -16.22 8.01 -3.04
C ARG A 124 -16.52 6.83 -3.93
N THR A 125 -15.48 6.14 -4.39
CA THR A 125 -15.63 4.94 -5.23
C THR A 125 -15.74 3.65 -4.42
N ARG A 126 -15.50 3.72 -3.10
CA ARG A 126 -15.38 2.57 -2.19
C ARG A 126 -14.37 1.56 -2.69
N THR A 127 -13.22 2.02 -3.16
CA THR A 127 -12.15 1.16 -3.65
C THR A 127 -10.95 1.22 -2.73
N LEU A 128 -10.35 0.06 -2.48
CA LEU A 128 -9.09 -0.10 -1.79
C LEU A 128 -8.05 -0.53 -2.82
N SER A 129 -7.05 0.33 -3.04
CA SER A 129 -5.88 0.01 -3.85
C SER A 129 -4.91 -0.83 -3.05
N VAL A 130 -4.51 -1.97 -3.63
CA VAL A 130 -3.57 -2.90 -2.99
C VAL A 130 -2.41 -3.15 -3.94
N PHE A 131 -1.22 -2.76 -3.51
CA PHE A 131 0.01 -3.15 -4.19
C PHE A 131 0.07 -4.66 -4.38
N HIS A 132 0.18 -5.11 -5.64
CA HIS A 132 -0.01 -6.53 -5.94
C HIS A 132 1.23 -7.23 -6.47
N GLN A 133 2.32 -6.51 -6.81
CA GLN A 133 3.54 -7.11 -7.39
C GLN A 133 4.37 -7.84 -6.32
N THR A 134 3.80 -8.92 -5.78
CA THR A 134 4.36 -9.68 -4.66
C THR A 134 5.68 -10.37 -5.02
N ALA A 135 5.86 -10.82 -6.27
CA ALA A 135 7.14 -11.37 -6.71
C ALA A 135 8.28 -10.34 -6.61
N TRP A 136 8.03 -9.12 -7.08
CA TRP A 136 8.97 -8.01 -6.96
C TRP A 136 9.26 -7.67 -5.51
N LEU A 137 8.20 -7.58 -4.68
CA LEU A 137 8.34 -7.24 -3.25
C LEU A 137 9.24 -8.24 -2.51
N LYS A 138 9.01 -9.53 -2.71
CA LYS A 138 9.83 -10.59 -2.12
C LYS A 138 11.28 -10.52 -2.58
N ALA A 139 11.52 -10.24 -3.86
CA ALA A 139 12.88 -10.07 -4.38
C ALA A 139 13.60 -8.88 -3.74
N GLN A 140 12.91 -7.75 -3.57
CA GLN A 140 13.46 -6.56 -2.90
C GLN A 140 13.77 -6.82 -1.42
N ILE A 141 12.90 -7.54 -0.71
CA ILE A 141 13.14 -7.93 0.70
C ILE A 141 14.36 -8.85 0.82
N ARG A 142 14.51 -9.82 -0.08
CA ARG A 142 15.71 -10.68 -0.12
C ARG A 142 16.97 -9.87 -0.40
N HIS A 143 16.89 -8.89 -1.31
CA HIS A 143 18.02 -8.02 -1.63
C HIS A 143 18.43 -7.12 -0.45
N SER A 144 17.47 -6.67 0.37
CA SER A 144 17.75 -5.83 1.55
C SER A 144 17.97 -6.63 2.85
N ALA A 145 18.07 -7.96 2.79
CA ALA A 145 18.15 -8.82 3.98
C ALA A 145 19.33 -8.52 4.92
N GLY A 146 20.44 -8.00 4.40
CA GLY A 146 21.59 -7.57 5.21
C GLY A 146 21.47 -6.18 5.86
N GLN A 147 20.41 -5.42 5.56
CA GLN A 147 20.24 -4.05 6.06
C GLN A 147 19.36 -4.02 7.30
N SER A 148 19.70 -3.25 8.33
CA SER A 148 18.80 -3.06 9.48
C SER A 148 17.43 -2.54 9.02
N LEU A 149 16.34 -3.03 9.61
CA LEU A 149 14.99 -2.49 9.34
C LEU A 149 14.88 -1.03 9.77
N ALA A 150 15.57 -0.65 10.85
CA ALA A 150 15.65 0.72 11.35
C ALA A 150 16.69 1.59 10.60
N ALA A 151 17.27 1.10 9.51
CA ALA A 151 18.22 1.89 8.72
C ALA A 151 17.49 3.06 8.04
N PRO A 152 18.13 4.25 7.93
CA PRO A 152 17.57 5.39 7.21
C PRO A 152 17.22 5.05 5.76
N ALA A 153 16.26 5.79 5.19
CA ALA A 153 15.82 5.57 3.81
C ALA A 153 16.98 5.64 2.80
N GLN A 154 17.92 6.55 3.03
CA GLN A 154 19.13 6.72 2.24
C GLN A 154 19.94 5.41 2.07
N THR A 155 20.03 4.57 3.11
CA THR A 155 20.77 3.30 3.05
C THR A 155 20.17 2.35 2.02
N GLY A 156 18.84 2.20 2.04
CA GLY A 156 18.12 1.42 1.04
C GLY A 156 18.35 1.99 -0.35
N ILE A 157 18.15 3.30 -0.52
CA ILE A 157 18.22 3.96 -1.83
C ILE A 157 19.64 3.87 -2.44
N GLN A 158 20.70 4.04 -1.65
CA GLN A 158 22.09 3.87 -2.11
C GLN A 158 22.38 2.43 -2.55
N SER A 159 21.74 1.45 -1.92
CA SER A 159 21.78 0.06 -2.35
C SER A 159 20.82 -0.25 -3.51
N GLY A 160 20.05 0.75 -4.00
CA GLY A 160 19.02 0.61 -5.02
C GLY A 160 17.80 -0.18 -4.57
N THR A 161 17.39 -0.01 -3.31
CA THR A 161 16.11 -0.52 -2.82
C THR A 161 15.34 0.61 -2.15
N LEU A 162 14.07 0.35 -1.83
CA LEU A 162 13.35 1.16 -0.86
C LEU A 162 13.82 0.84 0.57
N PRO A 163 13.42 1.65 1.57
CA PRO A 163 13.66 1.33 2.97
C PRO A 163 13.22 -0.09 3.31
N ALA A 164 14.07 -0.87 3.98
CA ALA A 164 13.82 -2.28 4.23
C ALA A 164 12.53 -2.50 5.05
N GLN A 165 12.27 -1.65 6.05
CA GLN A 165 11.05 -1.70 6.83
C GLN A 165 9.78 -1.41 5.99
N LEU A 166 9.80 -0.43 5.08
CA LEU A 166 8.68 -0.17 4.17
C LEU A 166 8.34 -1.40 3.32
N LEU A 167 9.34 -2.09 2.78
CA LEU A 167 9.16 -3.30 1.99
C LEU A 167 8.54 -4.43 2.82
N VAL A 168 9.08 -4.68 4.02
CA VAL A 168 8.58 -5.72 4.93
C VAL A 168 7.15 -5.40 5.40
N GLU A 169 6.88 -4.16 5.80
CA GLU A 169 5.53 -3.73 6.17
C GLU A 169 4.53 -3.92 5.03
N THR A 170 4.91 -3.61 3.78
CA THR A 170 4.05 -3.83 2.62
C THR A 170 3.72 -5.32 2.44
N LEU A 171 4.67 -6.21 2.70
CA LEU A 171 4.43 -7.65 2.58
C LEU A 171 3.50 -8.13 3.70
N LEU A 172 3.73 -7.67 4.93
CA LEU A 172 2.93 -8.05 6.09
C LEU A 172 1.52 -7.47 6.03
N SER A 173 1.32 -6.25 5.55
CA SER A 173 -0.04 -5.72 5.33
C SER A 173 -0.82 -6.56 4.31
N ILE A 174 -0.15 -7.11 3.29
CA ILE A 174 -0.77 -8.02 2.31
C ILE A 174 -1.10 -9.36 2.97
N TYR A 175 -0.13 -10.07 3.53
CA TYR A 175 -0.31 -11.47 3.96
C TYR A 175 -0.83 -11.63 5.39
N TYR A 176 -0.54 -10.71 6.31
CA TYR A 176 -0.98 -10.84 7.71
C TYR A 176 -2.29 -10.11 7.97
N ALA A 177 -2.49 -8.92 7.36
CA ALA A 177 -3.73 -8.17 7.49
C ALA A 177 -4.74 -8.55 6.38
N LEU A 178 -4.47 -8.21 5.12
CA LEU A 178 -5.49 -8.31 4.08
C LEU A 178 -5.84 -9.75 3.65
N PHE A 179 -4.83 -10.60 3.48
CA PHE A 179 -4.93 -11.94 2.91
C PHE A 179 -4.16 -13.01 3.72
N PRO A 180 -4.59 -13.34 4.95
CA PRO A 180 -4.02 -14.45 5.71
C PRO A 180 -4.33 -15.81 5.09
N LEU A 181 -3.55 -16.19 4.07
CA LEU A 181 -3.87 -17.31 3.16
C LEU A 181 -3.77 -18.67 3.84
N SER A 182 -2.82 -18.84 4.74
CA SER A 182 -2.55 -20.09 5.46
C SER A 182 -3.64 -20.44 6.48
N VAL A 183 -4.25 -19.42 7.11
CA VAL A 183 -5.19 -19.60 8.23
C VAL A 183 -6.64 -19.23 7.91
N ASP A 184 -6.90 -18.48 6.83
CA ASP A 184 -8.26 -18.05 6.47
C ASP A 184 -8.68 -18.46 5.05
N LYS A 185 -9.52 -19.49 4.98
CA LYS A 185 -10.08 -20.01 3.72
C LYS A 185 -10.86 -18.96 2.92
N ARG A 186 -11.48 -17.97 3.57
CA ARG A 186 -12.20 -16.90 2.86
C ARG A 186 -11.24 -15.93 2.17
N SER A 187 -10.13 -15.61 2.83
CA SER A 187 -9.04 -14.83 2.24
C SER A 187 -8.45 -15.54 1.02
N LEU A 188 -8.17 -16.84 1.13
CA LEU A 188 -7.67 -17.64 0.02
C LEU A 188 -8.66 -17.68 -1.16
N LYS A 189 -9.96 -17.88 -0.89
CA LYS A 189 -10.99 -17.85 -1.93
C LYS A 189 -11.05 -16.49 -2.64
N LEU A 190 -10.98 -15.40 -1.89
CA LEU A 190 -10.96 -14.06 -2.47
C LEU A 190 -9.69 -13.83 -3.29
N ALA A 191 -8.51 -14.16 -2.77
CA ALA A 191 -7.24 -14.00 -3.47
C ALA A 191 -7.25 -14.74 -4.81
N ARG A 192 -7.74 -15.99 -4.86
CA ARG A 192 -7.92 -16.75 -6.11
C ARG A 192 -8.83 -16.03 -7.09
N SER A 193 -9.95 -15.48 -6.62
CA SER A 193 -10.86 -14.70 -7.46
C SER A 193 -10.22 -13.44 -8.02
N LEU A 194 -9.33 -12.77 -7.29
CA LEU A 194 -8.63 -11.57 -7.73
C LEU A 194 -7.51 -11.90 -8.75
N VAL A 195 -6.79 -13.02 -8.54
CA VAL A 195 -5.76 -13.51 -9.46
C VAL A 195 -6.35 -14.05 -10.77
N HIS A 196 -7.52 -14.69 -10.71
CA HIS A 196 -8.21 -15.19 -11.91
C HIS A 196 -9.25 -14.22 -12.46
N HIS A 197 -9.16 -12.94 -12.10
CA HIS A 197 -10.10 -11.94 -12.60
C HIS A 197 -10.05 -11.87 -14.14
N PRO A 198 -11.22 -11.83 -14.82
CA PRO A 198 -11.29 -11.91 -16.29
C PRO A 198 -10.70 -10.66 -16.96
N ALA A 199 -10.93 -9.48 -16.39
CA ALA A 199 -10.36 -8.25 -16.91
C ALA A 199 -8.88 -8.14 -16.54
N ALA A 200 -8.00 -8.14 -17.55
CA ALA A 200 -6.55 -8.14 -17.37
C ALA A 200 -6.05 -6.96 -16.52
N GLY A 201 -6.61 -5.76 -16.70
CA GLY A 201 -6.25 -4.56 -15.93
C GLY A 201 -6.72 -4.56 -14.47
N ALA A 202 -7.54 -5.53 -14.06
CA ALA A 202 -8.00 -5.69 -12.68
C ALA A 202 -7.47 -6.98 -12.04
N ARG A 203 -6.52 -7.65 -12.69
CA ARG A 203 -5.95 -8.92 -12.25
C ARG A 203 -4.79 -8.70 -11.27
N PHE A 204 -4.80 -9.43 -10.16
CA PHE A 204 -3.68 -9.47 -9.23
C PHE A 204 -2.55 -10.38 -9.74
N ASP A 205 -1.34 -10.19 -9.21
CA ASP A 205 -0.18 -11.02 -9.52
C ASP A 205 -0.46 -12.46 -9.07
N PRO A 206 -0.25 -13.49 -9.92
CA PRO A 206 -0.37 -14.88 -9.51
C PRO A 206 0.45 -15.25 -8.28
N ASN A 207 1.58 -14.58 -8.05
CA ASN A 207 2.42 -14.80 -6.87
C ASN A 207 1.75 -14.37 -5.55
N LEU A 208 0.61 -13.66 -5.60
CA LEU A 208 -0.22 -13.44 -4.41
C LEU A 208 -0.63 -14.77 -3.76
N LEU A 209 -0.81 -15.84 -4.54
CA LEU A 209 -1.21 -17.15 -4.01
C LEU A 209 -0.05 -17.97 -3.43
N VAL A 210 1.18 -17.49 -3.61
CA VAL A 210 2.38 -18.13 -3.09
C VAL A 210 2.74 -17.40 -1.80
N ASP A 211 2.27 -17.90 -0.66
CA ASP A 211 2.66 -17.36 0.65
C ASP A 211 3.93 -18.08 1.12
N ASP A 212 5.08 -17.41 0.98
CA ASP A 212 6.38 -17.94 1.42
C ASP A 212 6.61 -17.72 2.94
N GLY A 213 5.62 -17.15 3.65
CA GLY A 213 5.79 -16.69 5.03
C GLY A 213 6.72 -15.47 5.12
N LEU A 214 7.48 -15.41 6.22
CA LEU A 214 8.49 -14.38 6.40
C LEU A 214 9.65 -14.63 5.42
N VAL A 215 9.84 -13.70 4.48
CA VAL A 215 10.87 -13.77 3.43
C VAL A 215 12.26 -13.40 3.96
N ARG A 216 12.31 -12.90 5.20
CA ARG A 216 13.48 -12.46 5.93
C ARG A 216 13.20 -12.64 7.42
N ASP A 217 14.22 -12.99 8.18
CA ASP A 217 14.15 -13.00 9.65
C ASP A 217 13.87 -11.59 10.18
N LEU A 218 12.80 -11.47 10.97
CA LEU A 218 12.56 -10.28 11.77
C LEU A 218 13.50 -10.34 12.99
N PRO A 219 13.85 -9.18 13.58
CA PRO A 219 14.61 -9.16 14.84
C PRO A 219 14.02 -10.16 15.85
N ASP A 220 14.89 -10.85 16.60
CA ASP A 220 14.53 -11.98 17.48
C ASP A 220 13.38 -11.65 18.46
N ASP A 221 13.25 -10.38 18.82
CA ASP A 221 12.08 -9.81 19.47
C ASP A 221 10.98 -9.58 18.42
N ALA A 222 10.34 -10.65 17.94
CA ALA A 222 9.24 -10.54 16.97
C ALA A 222 8.04 -9.71 17.48
N ASP A 223 7.98 -9.45 18.80
CA ASP A 223 7.06 -8.52 19.45
C ASP A 223 7.43 -7.04 19.24
N ASP A 224 8.66 -6.73 18.80
CA ASP A 224 9.16 -5.39 18.51
C ASP A 224 8.93 -4.95 17.07
N PHE A 225 8.59 -5.87 16.15
CA PHE A 225 8.23 -5.43 14.81
C PHE A 225 6.95 -4.62 14.86
N GLN A 226 7.01 -3.40 14.32
CA GLN A 226 5.89 -2.48 14.29
C GLN A 226 5.73 -1.87 12.91
N PHE A 227 4.46 -1.66 12.54
CA PHE A 227 4.10 -0.80 11.43
C PHE A 227 4.42 0.65 11.81
N VAL A 228 5.25 1.32 11.03
CA VAL A 228 5.53 2.77 11.13
C VAL A 228 5.18 3.50 9.84
N TYR A 229 5.26 2.83 8.67
CA TYR A 229 4.88 3.40 7.38
C TYR A 229 3.39 3.20 7.09
N TRP A 230 2.86 2.01 7.35
CA TRP A 230 1.47 1.66 6.99
C TRP A 230 0.49 1.73 8.16
N ALA A 231 0.97 2.05 9.37
CA ALA A 231 0.15 2.10 10.58
C ALA A 231 -1.09 2.97 10.41
N GLU A 232 -0.94 4.20 9.94
CA GLU A 232 -2.05 5.13 9.79
C GLU A 232 -3.13 4.61 8.83
N ARG A 233 -2.72 4.15 7.63
CA ARG A 233 -3.65 3.60 6.63
C ARG A 233 -4.34 2.34 7.13
N LEU A 234 -3.61 1.44 7.80
CA LEU A 234 -4.17 0.24 8.40
C LEU A 234 -5.18 0.57 9.52
N CYS A 235 -4.86 1.53 10.39
CA CYS A 235 -5.77 2.00 11.45
C CYS A 235 -7.06 2.57 10.86
N ARG A 236 -6.97 3.42 9.83
CA ARG A 236 -8.15 3.95 9.13
C ARG A 236 -9.02 2.85 8.53
N LEU A 237 -8.41 1.83 7.90
CA LEU A 237 -9.13 0.66 7.40
C LEU A 237 -9.77 -0.18 8.53
N GLN A 238 -9.08 -0.32 9.66
CA GLN A 238 -9.59 -1.01 10.83
C GLN A 238 -10.83 -0.30 11.39
N VAL A 239 -10.87 1.04 11.41
CA VAL A 239 -12.07 1.81 11.78
C VAL A 239 -13.25 1.51 10.86
N VAL A 240 -13.01 1.34 9.54
CA VAL A 240 -14.07 0.93 8.59
C VAL A 240 -14.62 -0.45 8.98
N VAL A 241 -13.74 -1.42 9.25
CA VAL A 241 -14.15 -2.78 9.65
C VAL A 241 -14.81 -2.84 11.04
N ALA A 242 -14.43 -1.94 11.95
CA ALA A 242 -14.99 -1.89 13.30
C ALA A 242 -16.39 -1.24 13.35
N ASN A 243 -16.72 -0.38 12.38
CA ASN A 243 -17.99 0.35 12.32
C ASN A 243 -18.85 -0.10 11.13
N PRO A 244 -19.45 -1.32 11.16
CA PRO A 244 -20.37 -1.75 10.13
C PRO A 244 -21.56 -0.78 10.05
N ARG A 245 -21.83 -0.23 8.86
CA ARG A 245 -23.09 0.49 8.65
C ARG A 245 -24.24 -0.48 8.93
N PRO A 246 -25.33 -0.05 9.61
CA PRO A 246 -26.49 -0.89 9.78
C PRO A 246 -26.98 -1.35 8.40
N PRO A 247 -27.42 -2.61 8.25
CA PRO A 247 -27.95 -3.11 6.99
C PRO A 247 -29.06 -2.17 6.53
N THR A 248 -28.90 -1.58 5.34
CA THR A 248 -30.00 -0.91 4.65
C THR A 248 -31.03 -1.99 4.28
N GLY A 249 -31.97 -2.23 5.18
CA GLY A 249 -32.93 -3.34 5.04
C GLY A 249 -33.88 -3.58 6.21
N SER A 250 -33.86 -2.79 7.28
CA SER A 250 -34.91 -2.84 8.30
C SER A 250 -35.37 -1.44 8.68
N CYS A 251 -36.34 -0.91 7.93
CA CYS A 251 -37.28 0.04 8.51
C CYS A 251 -37.95 -0.66 9.71
N PRO A 252 -37.86 -0.13 10.94
CA PRO A 252 -38.75 -0.58 12.00
C PRO A 252 -40.17 -0.25 11.53
N GLY A 253 -41.01 -1.29 11.43
CA GLY A 253 -42.37 -1.16 10.92
C GLY A 253 -43.11 0.00 11.57
N SER A 254 -43.71 0.85 10.74
CA SER A 254 -44.81 1.70 11.14
C SER A 254 -45.87 0.81 11.79
N ARG A 255 -46.02 0.92 13.11
CA ARG A 255 -47.21 0.38 13.78
C ARG A 255 -48.39 1.23 13.31
N ASP A 256 -49.18 0.68 12.40
CA ASP A 256 -50.55 1.13 12.16
C ASP A 256 -51.34 0.97 13.46
N THR A 257 -51.46 2.04 14.23
CA THR A 257 -52.51 2.18 15.24
C THR A 257 -53.82 2.45 14.52
N ARG A 258 -54.64 1.41 14.32
CA ARG A 258 -56.08 1.58 14.06
C ARG A 258 -56.73 2.22 15.29
N PRO A 259 -57.52 3.29 15.15
CA PRO A 259 -58.40 3.71 16.22
C PRO A 259 -59.62 2.80 16.27
N SER A 260 -59.86 2.24 17.45
CA SER A 260 -61.08 1.53 17.82
C SER A 260 -62.29 2.46 17.70
N ALA A 261 -63.26 2.09 16.88
CA ALA A 261 -64.59 2.67 16.90
C ALA A 261 -65.41 1.94 17.97
N THR A 262 -65.71 2.64 19.07
CA THR A 262 -66.74 2.23 20.02
C THR A 262 -68.07 2.87 19.60
N ARG A 263 -69.13 2.05 19.66
CA ARG A 263 -70.54 2.40 19.44
C ARG A 263 -71.04 3.46 20.41
#